data_AF-A0A316GLQ7-F1
#
_entry.id   AF-A0A316GLQ7-F1
#
_cell.length_a   1.000
_cell.length_b   1.000
_cell.length_c   1.000
_cell.angle_alpha   90.00
_cell.angle_beta   90.00
_cell.angle_gamma   90.00
#
_symmetry.space_group_name_H-M   'P 1'
#
loop_
_entity.id
_entity.type
_entity.pdbx_description
1 polymer ?
#
loop_
_entity_poly.entity_id
_entity_poly.type
_entity_poly.pdbx_seq_one_letter_code
_entity_poly.pdbx_strand_id
1 'polypeptide(L)'
;MSADAPRLVITEIATLGAILDAHADALGGDFAGYWNHTHRIANLCAAHAAPGAEVVEKIAIAAAFHDLAIWTHGTFDYLKPSIGLAENHLASIGMPRWQPDLLAPQADTLSRGT
;
A
#
# COMPACT_ATOMS: atom_id res chain seq x y z
N MET A 1 -17.54 -18.99 21.81
CA MET A 1 -16.51 -17.96 22.07
C MET A 1 -15.25 -18.41 21.37
N SER A 2 -14.99 -17.92 20.16
CA SER A 2 -13.73 -18.23 19.48
C SER A 2 -12.64 -17.40 20.17
N ALA A 3 -11.63 -18.05 20.73
CA ALA A 3 -10.44 -17.36 21.21
C ALA A 3 -9.79 -16.65 20.02
N ASP A 4 -9.57 -15.35 20.14
CA ASP A 4 -8.84 -14.57 19.15
C ASP A 4 -7.40 -15.06 19.16
N ALA A 5 -6.98 -15.75 18.10
CA ALA A 5 -5.61 -16.20 17.96
C ALA A 5 -4.71 -14.95 17.87
N PRO A 6 -3.55 -14.92 18.54
CA PRO A 6 -2.67 -13.76 18.50
C PRO A 6 -2.30 -13.45 17.04
N ARG A 7 -2.68 -12.26 16.57
CA ARG A 7 -2.29 -11.76 15.25
C ARG A 7 -0.83 -11.34 15.30
N LEU A 8 0.02 -12.12 14.64
CA LEU A 8 1.45 -11.88 14.58
C LEU A 8 1.74 -10.58 13.81
N VAL A 9 2.66 -9.79 14.35
CA VAL A 9 3.22 -8.63 13.65
C VAL A 9 4.24 -9.13 12.64
N ILE A 10 4.08 -8.74 11.38
CA ILE A 10 5.05 -8.95 10.31
C ILE A 10 6.10 -7.87 10.44
N THR A 11 7.28 -8.25 10.93
CA THR A 11 8.40 -7.32 11.15
C THR A 11 9.23 -7.09 9.90
N GLU A 12 9.11 -7.97 8.91
CA GLU A 12 9.86 -7.90 7.65
C GLU A 12 8.90 -8.11 6.48
N ILE A 13 8.70 -7.07 5.68
CA ILE A 13 7.90 -7.10 4.45
C ILE A 13 8.82 -6.67 3.30
N ALA A 14 9.54 -7.63 2.72
CA ALA A 14 10.61 -7.36 1.76
C ALA A 14 10.15 -6.48 0.58
N THR A 15 8.97 -6.75 0.02
CA THR A 15 8.42 -5.96 -1.10
C THR A 15 8.12 -4.53 -0.70
N LEU A 16 7.59 -4.29 0.50
CA LEU A 16 7.35 -2.94 1.01
C LEU A 16 8.68 -2.20 1.14
N GLY A 17 9.67 -2.80 1.80
CA GLY A 17 10.99 -2.19 1.96
C GLY A 17 11.64 -1.86 0.62
N ALA A 18 11.65 -2.79 -0.32
CA ALA A 18 12.24 -2.59 -1.65
C ALA A 18 11.58 -1.45 -2.44
N ILE A 19 10.25 -1.30 -2.35
CA ILE A 19 9.55 -0.18 -3.00
C ILE A 19 9.94 1.13 -2.33
N LEU A 20 9.96 1.20 -1.01
CA LEU A 20 10.31 2.43 -0.29
C LEU A 20 11.75 2.85 -0.54
N ASP A 21 12.69 1.90 -0.51
CA ASP A 21 14.10 2.15 -0.81
C ASP A 21 14.28 2.73 -2.23
N ALA A 22 13.53 2.21 -3.21
CA ALA A 22 13.55 2.74 -4.57
C ALA A 22 13.03 4.19 -4.68
N HIS A 23 12.36 4.70 -3.66
CA HIS A 23 11.82 6.06 -3.60
C HIS A 23 12.41 6.89 -2.45
N ALA A 24 13.53 6.43 -1.85
CA ALA A 24 14.17 7.09 -0.71
C ALA A 24 14.55 8.55 -1.02
N ASP A 25 15.03 8.82 -2.24
CA ASP A 25 15.41 10.18 -2.67
C ASP A 25 14.21 11.14 -2.70
N ALA A 26 13.04 10.67 -3.15
CA ALA A 26 11.82 11.48 -3.17
C ALA A 26 11.28 11.74 -1.76
N LEU A 27 11.32 10.72 -0.90
CA LEU A 27 10.88 10.80 0.48
C LEU A 27 11.79 11.69 1.34
N GLY A 28 13.10 11.70 1.05
CA GLY A 28 14.08 12.54 1.72
C GLY A 28 14.02 12.43 3.24
N GLY A 29 13.86 13.56 3.93
CA GLY A 29 13.77 13.63 5.39
C GLY A 29 12.58 12.88 6.00
N ASP A 30 11.53 12.63 5.21
CA ASP A 30 10.31 11.95 5.67
C ASP A 30 10.40 10.42 5.53
N PHE A 31 11.48 9.88 4.94
CA PHE A 31 11.64 8.45 4.68
C PHE A 31 11.34 7.58 5.90
N ALA A 32 11.97 7.88 7.05
CA ALA A 32 11.76 7.09 8.26
C ALA A 32 10.32 7.19 8.80
N GLY A 33 9.68 8.35 8.65
CA GLY A 33 8.28 8.55 9.02
C GLY A 33 7.34 7.72 8.14
N TYR A 34 7.55 7.80 6.83
CA TYR A 34 6.74 7.08 5.86
C TYR A 34 6.96 5.56 5.92
N TRP A 35 8.20 5.10 6.13
CA TRP A 35 8.52 3.70 6.37
C TRP A 35 7.74 3.12 7.54
N ASN A 36 7.76 3.80 8.69
CA ASN A 36 7.03 3.34 9.87
C ASN A 36 5.51 3.40 9.68
N HIS A 37 5.01 4.42 8.97
CA HIS A 37 3.59 4.55 8.65
C HIS A 37 3.08 3.39 7.79
N THR A 38 3.73 3.15 6.67
CA THR A 38 3.37 2.06 5.74
C THR A 38 3.48 0.68 6.39
N HIS A 39 4.47 0.43 7.25
CA HIS A 39 4.55 -0.83 8.01
C HIS A 39 3.39 -1.02 8.98
N ARG A 40 2.93 0.05 9.67
CA ARG A 40 1.74 -0.02 10.53
C ARG A 40 0.48 -0.31 9.71
N ILE A 41 0.31 0.34 8.56
CA ILE A 41 -0.81 0.11 7.66
C ILE A 41 -0.79 -1.33 7.13
N ALA A 42 0.36 -1.81 6.65
CA ALA A 42 0.49 -3.17 6.14
C ALA A 42 0.16 -4.22 7.22
N ASN A 43 0.67 -4.04 8.44
CA ASN A 43 0.35 -4.92 9.57
C ASN A 43 -1.13 -4.88 9.95
N LEU A 44 -1.74 -3.69 9.97
CA LEU A 44 -3.17 -3.54 10.25
C LEU A 44 -4.02 -4.26 9.18
N CYS A 45 -3.71 -4.06 7.90
CA CYS A 45 -4.41 -4.74 6.81
C CYS A 45 -4.20 -6.26 6.88
N ALA A 46 -2.97 -6.72 7.06
CA ALA A 46 -2.63 -8.15 7.11
C ALA A 46 -3.29 -8.86 8.30
N ALA A 47 -3.40 -8.17 9.43
CA ALA A 47 -4.17 -8.64 10.57
C ALA A 47 -5.60 -9.00 10.11
N HIS A 48 -6.30 -8.10 9.41
CA HIS A 48 -7.71 -8.27 9.04
C HIS A 48 -7.98 -9.06 7.75
N ALA A 49 -6.95 -9.37 6.98
CA ALA A 49 -7.09 -10.06 5.72
C ALA A 49 -7.15 -11.59 5.88
N ALA A 50 -7.56 -12.28 4.81
CA ALA A 50 -7.43 -13.72 4.75
C ALA A 50 -5.93 -14.11 4.79
N PRO A 51 -5.53 -15.19 5.48
CA PRO A 51 -4.15 -15.65 5.47
C PRO A 51 -3.70 -15.99 4.05
N GLY A 52 -2.48 -15.59 3.67
CA GLY A 52 -1.88 -15.99 2.40
C GLY A 52 -0.74 -15.09 1.97
N ALA A 53 0.32 -15.68 1.39
CA ALA A 53 1.47 -14.92 0.91
C ALA A 53 1.09 -13.91 -0.19
N GLU A 54 0.23 -14.29 -1.14
CA GLU A 54 -0.27 -13.36 -2.16
C GLU A 54 -1.03 -12.18 -1.54
N VAL A 55 -1.82 -12.42 -0.50
CA VAL A 55 -2.59 -11.37 0.17
C VAL A 55 -1.64 -10.37 0.85
N VAL A 56 -0.63 -10.87 1.56
CA VAL A 56 0.41 -10.03 2.18
C VAL A 56 1.18 -9.23 1.14
N GLU A 57 1.49 -9.84 -0.01
CA GLU A 57 2.18 -9.18 -1.11
C GLU A 57 1.38 -8.02 -1.69
N LYS A 58 0.08 -8.22 -1.96
CA LYS A 58 -0.82 -7.17 -2.43
C LYS A 58 -0.95 -6.04 -1.41
N ILE A 59 -1.03 -6.36 -0.12
CA ILE A 59 -1.07 -5.38 0.98
C ILE A 59 0.23 -4.58 1.03
N ALA A 60 1.38 -5.23 0.87
CA ALA A 60 2.68 -4.55 0.86
C ALA A 60 2.77 -3.50 -0.26
N ILE A 61 2.38 -3.88 -1.48
CA ILE A 61 2.37 -2.98 -2.64
C ILE A 61 1.36 -1.84 -2.43
N ALA A 62 0.13 -2.14 -2.00
CA ALA A 62 -0.89 -1.12 -1.76
C ALA A 62 -0.46 -0.13 -0.66
N ALA A 63 0.10 -0.63 0.45
CA ALA A 63 0.61 0.21 1.53
C ALA A 63 1.78 1.09 1.07
N ALA A 64 2.69 0.57 0.24
CA ALA A 64 3.84 1.33 -0.24
C ALA A 64 3.43 2.55 -1.11
N PHE A 65 2.39 2.40 -1.92
CA PHE A 65 2.01 3.42 -2.90
C PHE A 65 0.87 4.36 -2.46
N HIS A 66 0.08 4.03 -1.43
CA HIS A 66 -1.16 4.77 -1.12
C HIS A 66 -1.02 6.30 -1.06
N ASP A 67 0.07 6.78 -0.45
CA ASP A 67 0.36 8.21 -0.24
C ASP A 67 1.66 8.65 -0.92
N LEU A 68 2.37 7.76 -1.62
CA LEU A 68 3.74 8.01 -2.07
C LEU A 68 3.86 9.20 -3.03
N ALA A 69 2.80 9.49 -3.78
CA ALA A 69 2.77 10.62 -4.69
C ALA A 69 2.75 12.00 -4.01
N ILE A 70 2.52 12.08 -2.69
CA ILE A 70 2.75 13.31 -1.92
C ILE A 70 4.18 13.80 -2.15
N TRP A 71 5.15 12.88 -2.11
CA TRP A 71 6.56 13.19 -2.28
C TRP A 71 7.00 13.15 -3.74
N THR A 72 6.66 12.09 -4.47
CA THR A 72 7.16 11.93 -5.86
C THR A 72 6.58 12.94 -6.84
N HIS A 73 5.38 13.49 -6.56
CA HIS A 73 4.73 14.51 -7.37
C HIS A 73 4.60 15.86 -6.67
N GLY A 74 5.06 15.99 -5.42
CA GLY A 74 5.03 17.24 -4.67
C GLY A 74 3.63 17.84 -4.51
N THR A 75 2.60 17.00 -4.35
CA THR A 75 1.19 17.43 -4.35
C THR A 75 0.36 16.67 -3.32
N PHE A 76 -0.59 17.34 -2.68
CA PHE A 76 -1.61 16.69 -1.85
C PHE A 76 -2.81 16.17 -2.66
N ASP A 77 -2.89 16.45 -3.95
CA ASP A 77 -3.78 15.74 -4.89
C ASP A 77 -3.14 14.41 -5.34
N TYR A 78 -2.73 13.61 -4.36
CA TYR A 78 -1.83 12.48 -4.56
C TYR A 78 -2.54 11.20 -5.00
N LEU A 79 -3.86 11.08 -4.84
CA LEU A 79 -4.59 9.82 -5.05
C LEU A 79 -4.39 9.26 -6.47
N LYS A 80 -4.64 10.08 -7.50
CA LYS A 80 -4.49 9.66 -8.89
C LYS A 80 -3.02 9.32 -9.24
N PRO A 81 -2.02 10.15 -8.93
CA PRO A 81 -0.64 9.79 -9.21
C PRO A 81 -0.14 8.59 -8.38
N SER A 82 -0.58 8.40 -7.13
CA SER A 82 -0.27 7.20 -6.33
C SER A 82 -0.80 5.93 -6.99
N ILE A 83 -2.03 5.95 -7.49
CA ILE A 83 -2.60 4.85 -8.29
C ILE A 83 -1.71 4.59 -9.52
N GLY A 84 -1.33 5.64 -10.25
CA GLY A 84 -0.44 5.50 -11.42
C GLY A 84 0.92 4.88 -11.10
N LEU A 85 1.53 5.21 -9.95
CA LEU A 85 2.77 4.58 -9.50
C LEU A 85 2.57 3.07 -9.24
N ALA A 86 1.46 2.71 -8.58
CA ALA A 86 1.13 1.31 -8.32
C ALA A 86 0.81 0.53 -9.61
N GLU A 87 0.11 1.14 -10.59
CA GLU A 87 -0.13 0.56 -11.91
C GLU A 87 1.18 0.25 -12.63
N ASN A 88 2.09 1.23 -12.67
CA ASN A 88 3.40 1.08 -13.30
C ASN A 88 4.24 0.00 -12.62
N HIS A 89 4.19 -0.08 -11.29
CA HIS A 89 4.86 -1.13 -10.54
C HIS A 89 4.28 -2.51 -10.85
N LEU A 90 2.95 -2.68 -10.83
CA LEU A 90 2.30 -3.94 -11.16
C LEU A 90 2.60 -4.39 -12.61
N ALA A 91 2.66 -3.44 -13.54
CA ALA A 91 3.06 -3.72 -14.93
C ALA A 91 4.52 -4.20 -15.00
N SER A 92 5.44 -3.58 -14.26
CA SER A 92 6.86 -3.93 -14.32
C SER A 92 7.17 -5.31 -13.74
N ILE A 93 6.39 -5.77 -12.76
CA ILE A 93 6.53 -7.12 -12.18
C ILE A 93 5.64 -8.18 -12.85
N GLY A 94 4.93 -7.83 -13.93
CA GLY A 94 4.08 -8.78 -14.67
C GLY A 94 2.80 -9.21 -13.92
N MET A 95 2.29 -8.35 -13.02
CA MET A 95 1.10 -8.60 -12.21
C MET A 95 -0.06 -7.61 -12.47
N PRO A 96 -0.39 -7.24 -13.73
CA PRO A 96 -1.49 -6.31 -13.99
C PRO A 96 -2.86 -6.85 -13.52
N ARG A 97 -3.00 -8.20 -13.44
CA ARG A 97 -4.23 -8.84 -12.94
C ARG A 97 -4.58 -8.52 -11.49
N TRP A 98 -3.64 -7.98 -10.71
CA TRP A 98 -3.88 -7.58 -9.32
C TRP A 98 -4.49 -6.18 -9.19
N GLN A 99 -4.51 -5.38 -10.27
CA GLN A 99 -5.05 -4.01 -10.24
C GLN A 99 -6.46 -3.89 -9.65
N PRO A 100 -7.44 -4.78 -9.94
CA PRO A 100 -8.79 -4.67 -9.35
C PRO A 100 -8.81 -4.74 -7.82
N ASP A 101 -7.86 -5.48 -7.23
CA ASP A 101 -7.77 -5.66 -5.78
C ASP A 101 -7.04 -4.50 -5.09
N LEU A 102 -6.04 -3.90 -5.76
CA LEU A 102 -5.19 -2.85 -5.17
C LEU A 102 -5.65 -1.43 -5.47
N LEU A 103 -6.29 -1.23 -6.62
CA LEU A 103 -6.52 0.09 -7.22
C LEU A 103 -8.01 0.42 -7.33
N ALA A 104 -8.86 -0.33 -6.61
CA ALA A 104 -10.30 -0.15 -6.68
C ALA A 104 -10.67 1.34 -6.56
N PRO A 105 -11.55 1.85 -7.43
CA PRO A 105 -11.86 3.27 -7.49
C PRO A 105 -12.43 3.74 -6.16
N GLN A 106 -11.72 4.64 -5.49
CA GLN A 106 -12.20 5.37 -4.31
C GLN A 106 -13.31 6.39 -4.65
N ALA A 107 -13.59 6.58 -5.94
CA ALA A 107 -14.47 7.61 -6.47
C ALA A 107 -15.72 6.98 -7.12
N ASP A 108 -16.68 6.52 -6.31
CA ASP A 108 -18.12 6.70 -6.66
C ASP A 108 -19.12 6.35 -5.53
N THR A 109 -18.69 6.00 -4.31
CA THR A 109 -19.64 5.62 -3.24
C THR A 109 -20.13 6.81 -2.39
N LEU A 110 -19.90 8.05 -2.78
CA LEU A 110 -20.43 9.25 -2.09
C LEU A 110 -21.61 9.93 -2.81
N SER A 111 -22.25 9.28 -3.77
CA SER A 111 -23.51 9.77 -4.37
C SER A 111 -24.73 8.88 -4.04
N ARG A 112 -24.90 8.49 -2.78
CA ARG A 112 -26.20 8.04 -2.25
C ARG A 112 -26.55 8.80 -0.99
N GLY A 113 -27.26 9.90 -1.21
CA GLY A 113 -27.86 10.75 -0.19
C GLY A 113 -28.78 11.77 -0.83
N THR A 114 -29.76 11.30 -1.59
CA THR A 114 -31.03 12.01 -1.83
C THR A 114 -32.09 11.44 -0.91
#